data_AF-A0A6S7KMY0-F1
#
_entry.id   AF-A0A6S7KMY0-F1
#
_cell.length_a   1.000
_cell.length_b   1.000
_cell.length_c   1.000
_cell.angle_alpha   90.00
_cell.angle_beta   90.00
_cell.angle_gamma   90.00
#
_symmetry.space_group_name_H-M   'P 1'
#
loop_
_entity.id
_entity.type
_entity.pdbx_description
1 polymer ?
#
loop_
_entity_poly.entity_id
_entity_poly.type
_entity_poly.pdbx_seq_one_letter_code
_entity_poly.pdbx_strand_id
1 'polypeptide(L)' 'MKPYQLGSKVWKKATVASRLDERPYVVETANGKTYRRNRFQLKKSKENADTPEPE' A
#
# COMPACT_ATOMS: atom_id res chain seq x y z
N MET A 1 -2.82 4.27 -1.36
CA MET A 1 -1.53 4.82 -0.87
C MET A 1 -1.33 6.25 -1.37
N LYS A 2 -0.84 7.16 -0.51
CA LYS A 2 -0.46 8.52 -0.90
C LYS A 2 0.57 8.48 -2.04
N PRO A 3 0.37 9.26 -3.12
CA PRO A 3 1.28 9.28 -4.26
C PRO A 3 2.70 9.69 -3.85
N TYR A 4 3.69 9.10 -4.51
CA TYR A 4 5.11 9.45 -4.34
C TYR A 4 5.55 10.60 -5.28
N GLN A 5 4.89 10.74 -6.43
CA GLN A 5 5.23 11.76 -7.42
C GLN A 5 4.67 13.13 -7.01
N LEU A 6 5.54 14.14 -7.02
CA LEU A 6 5.19 15.54 -6.79
C LEU A 6 4.26 15.99 -7.94
N GLY A 7 2.99 16.29 -7.64
CA GLY A 7 1.96 16.67 -8.62
C GLY A 7 0.83 15.65 -8.79
N SER A 8 1.03 14.40 -8.36
CA SER A 8 -0.07 13.43 -8.30
C SER A 8 -0.88 13.63 -7.02
N LYS A 9 -2.20 13.78 -7.14
CA LYS A 9 -3.16 13.70 -6.01
C LYS A 9 -3.87 12.35 -5.92
N VAL A 10 -3.66 11.48 -6.91
CA VAL A 10 -4.34 10.19 -6.99
C VAL A 10 -3.73 9.20 -6.01
N TRP A 11 -4.57 8.61 -5.17
CA TRP A 11 -4.17 7.54 -4.27
C TRP A 11 -4.05 6.24 -5.07
N LYS A 12 -2.82 5.73 -5.21
CA LYS A 12 -2.57 4.47 -5.94
C LYS A 12 -2.95 3.27 -5.07
N LYS A 13 -3.50 2.21 -5.68
CA LYS A 13 -3.73 0.93 -5.00
C LYS A 13 -2.38 0.28 -4.65
N ALA A 14 -2.30 -0.31 -3.46
CA ALA A 14 -1.14 -1.03 -2.96
C ALA A 14 -1.58 -1.99 -1.85
N THR A 15 -0.97 -3.17 -1.81
CA THR A 15 -1.21 -4.22 -0.82
C THR A 15 -0.22 -4.05 0.33
N VAL A 16 -0.65 -4.27 1.56
CA VAL A 16 0.28 -4.24 2.71
C VAL A 16 1.03 -5.58 2.75
N ALA A 17 2.32 -5.55 2.44
CA ALA A 17 3.17 -6.74 2.43
C ALA A 17 3.66 -7.10 3.84
N SER A 18 4.00 -6.12 4.69
CA SER A 18 4.45 -6.38 6.06
C SER A 18 4.19 -5.20 6.98
N ARG A 19 4.00 -5.48 8.28
CA ARG A 19 3.97 -4.46 9.34
C ARG A 19 5.31 -4.48 10.06
N LEU A 20 5.98 -3.34 10.10
CA LEU A 20 7.36 -3.21 10.62
C LEU A 20 7.34 -2.59 12.03
N ASP A 21 6.50 -3.12 12.92
CA ASP A 21 6.37 -2.70 14.33
C ASP A 21 5.50 -1.47 14.62
N GLU A 22 6.04 -0.26 14.80
CA GLU A 22 5.32 0.81 15.52
C GLU A 22 4.24 1.55 14.70
N ARG A 23 4.54 1.91 13.44
CA ARG A 23 3.70 2.70 12.52
C ARG A 23 4.00 2.52 11.02
N PRO A 24 5.18 2.04 10.58
CA PRO A 24 5.44 1.83 9.17
C PRO A 24 4.90 0.48 8.69
N TYR A 25 4.25 0.53 7.55
CA TYR A 25 3.84 -0.59 6.74
C TYR A 25 4.74 -0.64 5.51
N VAL A 26 5.16 -1.84 5.15
CA VAL A 26 5.72 -2.15 3.86
C VAL A 26 4.53 -2.44 2.96
N VAL A 27 4.37 -1.67 1.88
CA VAL A 27 3.29 -1.85 0.92
C VAL A 27 3.86 -2.15 -0.46
N GLU A 28 3.31 -3.15 -1.10
CA GLU A 28 3.64 -3.54 -2.46
C GLU A 28 2.60 -2.96 -3.42
N THR A 29 3.09 -2.34 -4.48
CA THR A 29 2.24 -1.85 -5.57
C THR A 29 2.03 -2.94 -6.60
N ALA A 30 0.97 -2.84 -7.41
CA ALA A 30 0.68 -3.80 -8.49
C ALA A 30 1.84 -3.96 -9.50
N ASN A 31 2.78 -3.02 -9.54
CA ASN A 31 3.98 -3.10 -10.38
C ASN A 31 5.12 -3.89 -9.73
N GLY A 32 4.87 -4.62 -8.63
CA GLY A 32 5.88 -5.36 -7.87
C GLY A 32 6.87 -4.46 -7.10
N LYS A 33 6.59 -3.16 -6.98
CA LYS A 33 7.45 -2.23 -6.23
C LYS A 33 6.99 -2.12 -4.80
N THR A 34 7.91 -2.31 -3.88
CA THR A 34 7.69 -2.20 -2.45
C THR A 34 8.07 -0.82 -1.92
N TYR A 35 7.24 -0.27 -1.03
CA TYR A 35 7.41 1.06 -0.45
C TYR A 35 7.17 1.02 1.06
N ARG A 36 7.92 1.81 1.82
CA ARG A 36 7.66 2.03 3.24
C ARG A 36 6.70 3.20 3.43
N ARG A 37 5.57 2.96 4.09
CA ARG A 37 4.47 3.93 4.28
C ARG A 37 3.89 3.90 5.68
N ASN A 38 3.60 5.07 6.22
CA ASN A 38 2.95 5.16 7.53
C ASN A 38 1.43 5.02 7.40
N ARG A 39 0.76 4.68 8.52
CA ARG A 39 -0.72 4.62 8.60
C ARG A 39 -1.40 5.86 7.99
N PHE A 40 -0.91 7.07 8.29
CA PHE A 40 -1.46 8.32 7.77
C PHE A 40 -1.34 8.48 6.25
N GLN A 41 -0.44 7.74 5.61
CA GLN A 41 -0.22 7.72 4.16
C GLN A 41 -1.00 6.60 3.47
N LEU A 42 -1.73 5.78 4.23
CA LEU A 42 -2.55 4.69 3.75
C LEU A 42 -4.02 4.98 4.06
N LYS A 43 -4.87 4.73 3.08
CA LYS A 43 -6.33 4.70 3.25
C LYS A 43 -6.74 3.27 2.99
N LYS A 44 -7.52 2.70 3.91
CA LYS A 44 -8.16 1.40 3.69
C LYS A 44 -9.06 1.55 2.47
N SER A 45 -8.79 0.77 1.42
CA SER A 45 -9.75 0.58 0.34
C SER A 45 -10.93 -0.24 0.89
N LYS A 46 -12.14 0.03 0.38
CA LYS A 46 -13.33 -0.81 0.63
C LYS A 46 -13.30 -2.13 -0.15
N GLU A 47 -12.26 -2.35 -0.94
CA GLU A 47 -11.99 -3.61 -1.60
C GLU A 47 -11.60 -4.61 -0.51
N ASN A 48 -12.45 -5.62 -0.28
CA ASN A 48 -12.10 -6.77 0.54
C ASN A 48 -10.75 -7.29 0.06
N ALA A 49 -9.89 -7.69 0.99
CA ALA A 49 -8.61 -8.28 0.63
C ALA A 49 -8.89 -9.58 -0.13
N ASP A 50 -8.99 -9.46 -1.46
CA ASP A 50 -8.99 -10.58 -2.38
C ASP A 50 -7.57 -11.13 -2.31
N THR A 51 -7.43 -12.13 -1.44
CA THR A 51 -6.25 -12.96 -1.29
C THR A 51 -5.85 -13.45 -2.68
N PRO A 52 -4.65 -13.15 -3.21
CA PRO A 52 -4.13 -13.97 -4.29
C PRO A 52 -3.79 -15.33 -3.68
N GLU A 53 -4.75 -16.25 -3.73
CA GLU A 53 -4.56 -17.66 -3.45
C GLU A 53 -3.56 -18.19 -4.49
N PRO A 54 -2.36 -18.66 -4.10
CA PRO A 54 -1.48 -19.32 -5.04
C PRO A 54 -2.06 -20.70 -5.35
N GLU A 55 -2.32 -20.96 -6.64
CA GLU A 55 -2.71 -22.25 -7.22
C GLU A 55 -1.59 -23.30 -7.11
#